data_AF-A0A2K3LK14-F1
#
_entry.id   AF-A0A2K3LK14-F1
#
_cell.length_a   1.000
_cell.length_b   1.000
_cell.length_c   1.000
_cell.angle_alpha   90.00
_cell.angle_beta   90.00
_cell.angle_gamma   90.00
#
_symmetry.space_group_name_H-M   'P 1'
#
loop_
_entity.id
_entity.type
_entity.pdbx_description
1 polymer ?
#
loop_
_entity_poly.entity_id
_entity_poly.type
_entity_poly.pdbx_seq_one_letter_code
_entity_poly.pdbx_strand_id
1 'polypeptide(L)'
;MALALSHAKFLQKDHAYHRARYNCSLSNADSRLSWAKNSVLVTVVDDFFDFASSEEEQVNLIQLFEKWDVDVNTVCCSEAVKIIFSALRSTICEIGEKSSKRQGRNVKDNIIKTWSDSLQSMFAEAEWSRTKTIPTIDDYMQTASVSFGFEPIILSTIYLLGPKLSDDVAENKELNYLLKTVNICGRLLNDIQSFKRESEQGKLNAVVLHMIHGNGIVTVEDAIDKIKGVIEENIRELRRLVLQEKGSVVPRDCKDLYWKTMKATYLFYDKNDGYSLNEMFSTVNAVMKDPIILNELLVDSKQSLCVMP
;
A
#
# COMPACT_ATOMS: atom_id res chain seq x y z
N MET A 1 -9.34 11.65 19.64
CA MET A 1 -10.62 12.04 18.99
C MET A 1 -10.47 13.16 17.96
N ALA A 2 -9.77 14.28 18.26
CA ALA A 2 -9.52 15.33 17.27
C ALA A 2 -8.57 14.89 16.13
N LEU A 3 -7.51 14.11 16.42
CA LEU A 3 -6.63 13.49 15.42
C LEU A 3 -7.37 12.44 14.55
N ALA A 4 -8.26 11.66 15.16
CA ALA A 4 -9.09 10.68 14.44
C ALA A 4 -10.11 11.34 13.51
N LEU A 5 -10.60 12.55 13.83
CA LEU A 5 -11.50 13.34 12.97
C LEU A 5 -10.76 14.09 11.84
N SER A 6 -9.50 14.52 12.05
CA SER A 6 -8.65 15.01 10.96
C SER A 6 -8.24 13.88 10.02
N HIS A 7 -7.95 12.68 10.58
CA HIS A 7 -7.72 11.48 9.78
C HIS A 7 -8.99 11.01 9.08
N ALA A 8 -10.19 11.11 9.64
CA ALA A 8 -11.43 10.76 8.91
C ALA A 8 -11.67 11.62 7.65
N LYS A 9 -11.34 12.92 7.68
CA LYS A 9 -11.37 13.78 6.48
C LYS A 9 -10.29 13.40 5.47
N PHE A 10 -9.17 12.87 5.94
CA PHE A 10 -8.07 12.38 5.12
C PHE A 10 -8.37 11.01 4.51
N LEU A 11 -8.91 10.07 5.28
CA LEU A 11 -9.40 8.77 4.83
C LEU A 11 -10.54 8.92 3.82
N GLN A 12 -11.38 9.95 3.92
CA GLN A 12 -12.38 10.27 2.88
C GLN A 12 -11.74 10.77 1.58
N LYS A 13 -10.59 11.44 1.66
CA LYS A 13 -9.79 11.94 0.52
C LYS A 13 -8.92 10.84 -0.09
N ASP A 14 -8.35 9.99 0.73
CA ASP A 14 -7.55 8.82 0.38
C ASP A 14 -8.45 7.74 -0.26
N HIS A 15 -9.62 7.49 0.33
CA HIS A 15 -10.68 6.71 -0.29
C HIS A 15 -11.12 7.32 -1.63
N ALA A 16 -11.23 8.65 -1.76
CA ALA A 16 -11.56 9.29 -3.03
C ALA A 16 -10.41 9.22 -4.06
N TYR A 17 -9.15 9.25 -3.63
CA TYR A 17 -7.96 9.11 -4.47
C TYR A 17 -7.79 7.70 -5.02
N HIS A 18 -7.83 6.71 -4.12
CA HIS A 18 -7.81 5.30 -4.49
C HIS A 18 -9.02 4.93 -5.34
N ARG A 19 -10.21 5.46 -5.01
CA ARG A 19 -11.39 5.32 -5.86
C ARG A 19 -11.20 6.02 -7.20
N ALA A 20 -10.65 7.23 -7.29
CA ALA A 20 -10.52 7.97 -8.55
C ALA A 20 -9.63 7.30 -9.59
N ARG A 21 -8.38 6.98 -9.24
CA ARG A 21 -7.41 6.47 -10.22
C ARG A 21 -7.53 4.96 -10.48
N TYR A 22 -7.91 4.16 -9.48
CA TYR A 22 -8.16 2.73 -9.70
C TYR A 22 -9.56 2.44 -10.27
N ASN A 23 -10.51 3.40 -10.26
CA ASN A 23 -11.80 3.28 -10.93
C ASN A 23 -11.75 3.04 -12.43
N CYS A 24 -10.74 3.57 -13.10
CA CYS A 24 -10.62 3.42 -14.55
C CYS A 24 -9.79 2.20 -15.00
N SER A 25 -9.11 1.49 -14.09
CA SER A 25 -8.09 0.50 -14.46
C SER A 25 -8.31 -0.92 -13.95
N LEU A 26 -9.19 -1.14 -12.96
CA LEU A 26 -9.55 -2.47 -12.48
C LEU A 26 -10.88 -2.93 -13.07
N SER A 27 -10.92 -4.19 -13.50
CA SER A 27 -11.94 -4.76 -14.39
C SER A 27 -13.36 -4.77 -13.80
N ASN A 28 -13.52 -4.80 -12.46
CA ASN A 28 -14.84 -4.89 -11.83
C ASN A 28 -14.96 -4.15 -10.49
N ALA A 29 -16.20 -3.82 -10.11
CA ALA A 29 -16.51 -2.99 -8.94
C ALA A 29 -16.05 -3.61 -7.60
N ASP A 30 -16.12 -4.94 -7.45
CA ASP A 30 -15.70 -5.60 -6.21
C ASP A 30 -14.19 -5.47 -6.00
N SER A 31 -13.38 -5.70 -7.03
CA SER A 31 -11.91 -5.54 -6.96
C SER A 31 -11.51 -4.11 -6.58
N ARG A 32 -12.23 -3.11 -7.09
CA ARG A 32 -12.00 -1.70 -6.77
C ARG A 32 -12.38 -1.34 -5.34
N LEU A 33 -13.52 -1.84 -4.89
CA LEU A 33 -13.97 -1.60 -3.52
C LEU A 33 -13.03 -2.28 -2.53
N SER A 34 -12.57 -3.49 -2.83
CA SER A 34 -11.56 -4.20 -2.02
C SER A 34 -10.25 -3.41 -1.94
N TRP A 35 -9.72 -2.95 -3.07
CA TRP A 35 -8.53 -2.09 -3.11
C TRP A 35 -8.69 -0.87 -2.19
N ALA A 36 -9.77 -0.11 -2.38
CA ALA A 36 -9.99 1.13 -1.64
C ALA A 36 -10.19 0.90 -0.13
N LYS A 37 -10.99 -0.11 0.26
CA LYS A 37 -11.22 -0.46 1.67
C LYS A 37 -9.92 -0.88 2.35
N ASN A 38 -9.14 -1.77 1.74
CA ASN A 38 -7.88 -2.20 2.32
C ASN A 38 -6.85 -1.07 2.38
N SER A 39 -6.78 -0.20 1.36
CA SER A 39 -5.84 0.95 1.37
C SER A 39 -6.13 1.87 2.56
N VAL A 40 -7.40 2.24 2.76
CA VAL A 40 -7.84 3.06 3.90
C VAL A 40 -7.53 2.39 5.23
N LEU A 41 -7.78 1.09 5.35
CA LEU A 41 -7.53 0.36 6.59
C LEU A 41 -6.02 0.24 6.88
N VAL A 42 -5.18 0.04 5.87
CA VAL A 42 -3.72 -0.01 6.05
C VAL A 42 -3.23 1.31 6.62
N THR A 43 -3.69 2.45 6.08
CA THR A 43 -3.35 3.78 6.61
C THR A 43 -3.80 3.98 8.06
N VAL A 44 -5.03 3.55 8.41
CA VAL A 44 -5.52 3.63 9.81
C VAL A 44 -4.68 2.80 10.76
N VAL A 45 -4.26 1.62 10.32
CA VAL A 45 -3.46 0.70 11.14
C VAL A 45 -2.03 1.23 11.27
N ASP A 46 -1.44 1.78 10.21
CA ASP A 46 -0.12 2.43 10.24
C ASP A 46 -0.08 3.56 11.29
N ASP A 47 -1.05 4.49 11.24
CA ASP A 47 -1.19 5.56 12.25
C ASP A 47 -1.33 5.01 13.68
N PHE A 48 -2.06 3.89 13.82
CA PHE A 48 -2.26 3.23 15.09
C PHE A 48 -0.94 2.72 15.67
N PHE A 49 -0.10 2.05 14.89
CA PHE A 49 1.21 1.54 15.34
C PHE A 49 2.24 2.66 15.54
N ASP A 50 2.23 3.69 14.71
CA ASP A 50 3.24 4.74 14.77
C ASP A 50 3.03 5.76 15.90
N PHE A 51 1.78 6.18 16.15
CA PHE A 51 1.51 7.35 16.99
C PHE A 51 0.30 7.24 17.93
N ALA A 52 -0.70 6.45 17.57
CA ALA A 52 -2.03 6.54 18.18
C ALA A 52 -2.37 5.44 19.19
N SER A 53 -1.40 4.63 19.61
CA SER A 53 -1.61 3.53 20.56
C SER A 53 -0.44 3.33 21.53
N SER A 54 -0.74 2.62 22.61
CA SER A 54 0.26 2.03 23.51
C SER A 54 0.72 0.65 23.02
N GLU A 55 1.87 0.19 23.50
CA GLU A 55 2.34 -1.18 23.22
C GLU A 55 1.31 -2.25 23.63
N GLU A 56 0.62 -2.07 24.76
CA GLU A 56 -0.43 -2.99 25.22
C GLU A 56 -1.55 -3.12 24.17
N GLU A 57 -1.98 -2.00 23.60
CA GLU A 57 -3.01 -1.96 22.56
C GLU A 57 -2.52 -2.60 21.25
N GLN A 58 -1.26 -2.38 20.87
CA GLN A 58 -0.64 -3.00 19.70
C GLN A 58 -0.57 -4.52 19.83
N VAL A 59 -0.07 -5.02 20.98
CA VAL A 59 0.01 -6.45 21.29
C VAL A 59 -1.39 -7.06 21.33
N ASN A 60 -2.37 -6.38 21.93
CA ASN A 60 -3.74 -6.88 21.95
C ASN A 60 -4.31 -7.00 20.53
N LEU A 61 -4.10 -6.02 19.65
CA LEU A 61 -4.55 -6.10 18.25
C LEU A 61 -3.94 -7.31 17.51
N ILE A 62 -2.65 -7.58 17.68
CA ILE A 62 -1.98 -8.74 17.08
C ILE A 62 -2.59 -10.05 17.59
N GLN A 63 -2.78 -10.18 18.91
CA GLN A 63 -3.38 -11.37 19.53
C GLN A 63 -4.82 -11.62 19.07
N LEU A 64 -5.59 -10.56 18.80
CA LEU A 64 -6.93 -10.68 18.24
C LEU A 64 -6.90 -11.26 16.82
N PHE A 65 -5.87 -10.96 16.02
CA PHE A 65 -5.67 -11.55 14.69
C PHE A 65 -5.23 -13.01 14.75
N GLU A 66 -4.37 -13.38 15.70
CA GLU A 66 -3.94 -14.77 15.89
C GLU A 66 -5.10 -15.68 16.31
N LYS A 67 -6.00 -15.17 17.16
CA LYS A 67 -7.16 -15.92 17.64
C LYS A 67 -8.34 -15.84 16.67
N TRP A 68 -8.49 -14.71 15.97
CA TRP A 68 -9.52 -14.35 14.98
C TRP A 68 -10.97 -14.39 15.48
N ASP A 69 -11.42 -15.55 15.96
CA ASP A 69 -12.78 -15.84 16.43
C ASP A 69 -12.90 -15.57 17.94
N VAL A 70 -12.97 -14.28 18.28
CA VAL A 70 -13.06 -13.77 19.66
C VAL A 70 -14.27 -12.88 19.87
N ASP A 71 -14.76 -12.84 21.11
CA ASP A 71 -15.74 -11.85 21.55
C ASP A 71 -15.02 -10.52 21.84
N VAL A 72 -15.20 -9.57 20.92
CA VAL A 72 -14.57 -8.25 20.98
C VAL A 72 -15.02 -7.42 22.18
N ASN A 73 -16.13 -7.76 22.83
CA ASN A 73 -16.59 -7.06 24.03
C ASN A 73 -15.86 -7.50 25.30
N THR A 74 -15.17 -8.63 25.27
CA THR A 74 -14.49 -9.19 26.45
C THR A 74 -12.98 -9.21 26.32
N VAL A 75 -12.43 -9.30 25.09
CA VAL A 75 -10.99 -9.50 24.85
C VAL A 75 -10.24 -8.22 24.46
N CYS A 76 -10.93 -7.19 23.95
CA CYS A 76 -10.28 -5.93 23.55
C CYS A 76 -9.89 -5.09 24.78
N CYS A 77 -8.64 -4.63 24.84
CA CYS A 77 -8.14 -3.82 25.96
C CYS A 77 -8.57 -2.35 25.89
N SER A 78 -8.98 -1.86 24.71
CA SER A 78 -9.48 -0.49 24.52
C SER A 78 -10.55 -0.39 23.44
N GLU A 79 -11.32 0.70 23.48
CA GLU A 79 -12.32 1.00 22.44
C GLU A 79 -11.67 1.24 21.07
N ALA A 80 -10.46 1.81 21.03
CA ALA A 80 -9.73 2.02 19.78
C ALA A 80 -9.38 0.67 19.12
N VAL A 81 -8.82 -0.28 19.88
CA VAL A 81 -8.52 -1.63 19.41
C VAL A 81 -9.79 -2.33 18.93
N LYS A 82 -10.88 -2.23 19.70
CA LYS A 82 -12.18 -2.80 19.34
C LYS A 82 -12.68 -2.28 18.00
N ILE A 83 -12.61 -0.97 17.77
CA ILE A 83 -13.06 -0.33 16.52
C ILE A 83 -12.21 -0.81 15.35
N ILE A 84 -10.89 -0.76 15.47
CA ILE A 84 -9.95 -1.14 14.40
C ILE A 84 -10.11 -2.62 14.05
N PHE A 85 -10.06 -3.51 15.05
CA PHE A 85 -10.23 -4.94 14.84
C PHE A 85 -11.60 -5.27 14.24
N SER A 86 -12.68 -4.64 14.71
CA SER A 86 -14.02 -4.88 14.16
C SER A 86 -14.13 -4.42 12.70
N ALA A 87 -13.54 -3.28 12.34
CA ALA A 87 -13.53 -2.76 10.97
C ALA A 87 -12.72 -3.66 10.03
N LEU A 88 -11.52 -4.10 10.47
CA LEU A 88 -10.69 -5.06 9.75
C LEU A 88 -11.42 -6.39 9.57
N ARG A 89 -11.90 -7.01 10.65
CA ARG A 89 -12.59 -8.31 10.63
C ARG A 89 -13.82 -8.27 9.73
N SER A 90 -14.65 -7.23 9.84
CA SER A 90 -15.84 -7.08 8.98
C SER A 90 -15.46 -6.97 7.50
N THR A 91 -14.44 -6.17 7.18
CA THR A 91 -13.97 -5.97 5.80
C THR A 91 -13.35 -7.24 5.22
N ILE A 92 -12.50 -7.92 5.99
CA ILE A 92 -11.85 -9.17 5.59
C ILE A 92 -12.88 -10.29 5.40
N CYS A 93 -13.90 -10.38 6.25
CA CYS A 93 -15.00 -11.34 6.06
C CYS A 93 -15.80 -11.04 4.78
N GLU A 94 -16.20 -9.79 4.55
CA GLU A 94 -16.94 -9.40 3.33
C GLU A 94 -16.14 -9.70 2.06
N ILE A 95 -14.87 -9.30 2.02
CA ILE A 95 -13.98 -9.57 0.88
C ILE A 95 -13.76 -11.07 0.75
N GLY A 96 -13.49 -11.77 1.86
CA GLY A 96 -13.24 -13.20 1.91
C GLY A 96 -14.41 -14.01 1.36
N GLU A 97 -15.65 -13.66 1.68
CA GLU A 97 -16.85 -14.31 1.13
C GLU A 97 -16.96 -14.13 -0.40
N LYS A 98 -16.83 -12.88 -0.88
CA LYS A 98 -16.89 -12.56 -2.31
C LYS A 98 -15.76 -13.24 -3.10
N SER A 99 -14.55 -13.15 -2.56
CA SER A 99 -13.35 -13.76 -3.12
C SER A 99 -13.47 -15.27 -3.13
N SER A 100 -13.96 -15.89 -2.06
CA SER A 100 -14.11 -17.35 -1.99
C SER A 100 -15.16 -17.86 -2.98
N LYS A 101 -16.28 -17.14 -3.13
CA LYS A 101 -17.28 -17.44 -4.16
C LYS A 101 -16.69 -17.34 -5.57
N ARG A 102 -15.92 -16.27 -5.84
CA ARG A 102 -15.30 -16.07 -7.15
C ARG A 102 -14.19 -17.08 -7.42
N GLN A 103 -13.39 -17.45 -6.43
CA GLN A 103 -12.29 -18.41 -6.56
C GLN A 103 -12.77 -19.86 -6.51
N GLY A 104 -13.95 -20.12 -5.94
CA GLY A 104 -14.50 -21.47 -5.80
C GLY A 104 -13.84 -22.30 -4.69
N ARG A 105 -13.10 -21.64 -3.80
CA ARG A 105 -12.39 -22.20 -2.65
C ARG A 105 -12.29 -21.15 -1.55
N ASN A 106 -12.09 -21.54 -0.30
CA ASN A 106 -11.84 -20.58 0.76
C ASN A 106 -10.48 -19.89 0.50
N VAL A 107 -10.48 -18.56 0.45
CA VAL A 107 -9.26 -17.72 0.35
C VAL A 107 -9.17 -16.68 1.47
N LYS A 108 -10.12 -16.70 2.41
CA LYS A 108 -10.19 -15.75 3.52
C LYS A 108 -8.96 -15.87 4.42
N ASP A 109 -8.51 -17.09 4.68
CA ASP A 109 -7.40 -17.35 5.59
C ASP A 109 -6.08 -16.78 5.04
N ASN A 110 -5.92 -16.79 3.71
CA ASN A 110 -4.79 -16.12 3.04
C ASN A 110 -4.84 -14.60 3.29
N ILE A 111 -6.02 -13.98 3.21
CA ILE A 111 -6.20 -12.54 3.48
C ILE A 111 -5.90 -12.23 4.96
N ILE A 112 -6.40 -13.05 5.88
CA ILE A 112 -6.12 -12.90 7.32
C ILE A 112 -4.60 -12.95 7.57
N LYS A 113 -3.92 -13.91 6.95
CA LYS A 113 -2.46 -14.05 7.06
C LYS A 113 -1.72 -12.79 6.59
N THR A 114 -2.07 -12.23 5.42
CA THR A 114 -1.41 -11.00 4.92
C THR A 114 -1.55 -9.81 5.85
N TRP A 115 -2.71 -9.69 6.53
CA TRP A 115 -2.91 -8.69 7.55
C TRP A 115 -2.08 -8.98 8.81
N SER A 116 -2.05 -10.24 9.27
CA SER A 116 -1.23 -10.66 10.40
C SER A 116 0.24 -10.32 10.19
N ASP A 117 0.79 -10.65 9.01
CA ASP A 117 2.20 -10.38 8.67
C ASP A 117 2.49 -8.87 8.62
N SER A 118 1.53 -8.07 8.12
CA SER A 118 1.62 -6.60 8.11
C SER A 118 1.63 -6.01 9.52
N LEU A 119 0.72 -6.48 10.39
CA LEU A 119 0.63 -6.02 11.78
C LEU A 119 1.90 -6.32 12.58
N GLN A 120 2.46 -7.53 12.42
CA GLN A 120 3.71 -7.91 13.06
C GLN A 120 4.89 -7.04 12.58
N SER A 121 4.91 -6.72 11.28
CA SER A 121 5.96 -5.88 10.71
C SER A 121 5.86 -4.41 11.16
N MET A 122 4.65 -3.86 11.22
CA MET A 122 4.40 -2.51 11.77
C MET A 122 4.77 -2.44 13.26
N PHE A 123 4.46 -3.49 14.03
CA PHE A 123 4.87 -3.58 15.42
C PHE A 123 6.40 -3.59 15.57
N ALA A 124 7.11 -4.38 14.77
CA ALA A 124 8.58 -4.42 14.81
C ALA A 124 9.21 -3.04 14.54
N GLU A 125 8.64 -2.24 13.62
CA GLU A 125 9.09 -0.85 13.41
C GLU A 125 8.80 0.07 14.59
N ALA A 126 7.60 -0.06 15.20
CA ALA A 126 7.25 0.67 16.41
C ALA A 126 8.19 0.31 17.57
N GLU A 127 8.55 -0.97 17.70
CA GLU A 127 9.52 -1.45 18.68
C GLU A 127 10.92 -0.88 18.46
N TRP A 128 11.42 -0.86 17.22
CA TRP A 128 12.71 -0.20 16.92
C TRP A 128 12.70 1.27 17.30
N SER A 129 11.62 1.97 16.98
CA SER A 129 11.44 3.40 17.28
C SER A 129 11.38 3.68 18.79
N ARG A 130 10.71 2.80 19.55
CA ARG A 130 10.54 2.87 21.00
C ARG A 130 11.83 2.53 21.75
N THR A 131 12.50 1.46 21.34
CA THR A 131 13.74 0.96 21.98
C THR A 131 15.00 1.68 21.50
N LYS A 132 14.89 2.53 20.47
CA LYS A 132 16.02 3.17 19.78
C LYS A 132 17.01 2.15 19.19
N THR A 133 16.49 0.99 18.82
CA THR A 133 17.26 -0.02 18.10
C THR A 133 17.49 0.45 16.67
N ILE A 134 18.74 0.43 16.23
CA ILE A 134 19.13 0.80 14.86
C ILE A 134 19.30 -0.50 14.06
N PRO A 135 18.35 -0.89 13.20
CA PRO A 135 18.49 -2.09 12.38
C PRO A 135 19.57 -1.92 11.31
N THR A 136 20.07 -3.04 10.78
CA THR A 136 20.81 -3.00 9.52
C THR A 136 19.87 -2.62 8.38
N ILE A 137 20.42 -2.20 7.23
CA ILE A 137 19.60 -1.85 6.06
C ILE A 137 18.83 -3.08 5.55
N ASP A 138 19.43 -4.27 5.60
CA ASP A 138 18.79 -5.50 5.17
C ASP A 138 17.65 -5.92 6.10
N ASP A 139 17.87 -5.87 7.43
CA ASP A 139 16.83 -6.15 8.43
C ASP A 139 15.68 -5.15 8.30
N TYR A 140 16.02 -3.87 8.14
CA TYR A 140 15.03 -2.83 7.89
C TYR A 140 14.21 -3.14 6.65
N MET A 141 14.83 -3.41 5.50
CA MET A 141 14.09 -3.66 4.26
C MET A 141 13.25 -4.93 4.31
N GLN A 142 13.68 -5.95 5.04
CA GLN A 142 12.89 -7.17 5.24
C GLN A 142 11.57 -6.88 5.97
N THR A 143 11.60 -6.05 7.01
CA THR A 143 10.39 -5.66 7.78
C THR A 143 9.60 -4.56 7.06
N ALA A 144 10.29 -3.51 6.64
CA ALA A 144 9.71 -2.28 6.11
C ALA A 144 9.01 -2.44 4.77
N SER A 145 9.44 -3.42 3.97
CA SER A 145 8.74 -3.75 2.73
C SER A 145 7.39 -4.43 3.00
N VAL A 146 7.24 -5.16 4.11
CA VAL A 146 5.98 -5.82 4.51
C VAL A 146 5.08 -4.84 5.24
N SER A 147 5.62 -4.05 6.18
CA SER A 147 4.87 -3.02 6.93
C SER A 147 4.24 -1.96 6.02
N PHE A 148 4.81 -1.70 4.84
CA PHE A 148 4.23 -0.80 3.85
C PHE A 148 2.81 -1.19 3.40
N GLY A 149 2.44 -2.47 3.55
CA GLY A 149 1.04 -2.90 3.56
C GLY A 149 0.39 -3.14 2.19
N PHE A 150 1.14 -3.24 1.08
CA PHE A 150 0.50 -3.62 -0.20
C PHE A 150 0.03 -5.06 -0.26
N GLU A 151 0.57 -5.96 0.53
CA GLU A 151 0.20 -7.37 0.48
C GLU A 151 -1.31 -7.61 0.74
N PRO A 152 -1.90 -7.14 1.85
CA PRO A 152 -3.34 -7.26 2.07
C PRO A 152 -4.20 -6.54 1.01
N ILE A 153 -3.69 -5.44 0.42
CA ILE A 153 -4.38 -4.67 -0.63
C ILE A 153 -4.41 -5.45 -1.95
N ILE A 154 -3.24 -5.88 -2.42
CA ILE A 154 -3.07 -6.52 -3.72
C ILE A 154 -3.68 -7.91 -3.71
N LEU A 155 -3.39 -8.75 -2.72
CA LEU A 155 -3.86 -10.13 -2.71
C LEU A 155 -5.39 -10.21 -2.68
N SER A 156 -6.02 -9.41 -1.81
CA SER A 156 -7.48 -9.28 -1.76
C SER A 156 -8.08 -8.85 -3.10
N THR A 157 -7.41 -7.92 -3.79
CA THR A 157 -7.85 -7.42 -5.09
C THR A 157 -7.71 -8.49 -6.18
N ILE A 158 -6.60 -9.23 -6.21
CA ILE A 158 -6.32 -10.30 -7.17
C ILE A 158 -7.41 -11.36 -7.15
N TYR A 159 -7.83 -11.81 -5.97
CA TYR A 159 -8.90 -12.80 -5.86
C TYR A 159 -10.24 -12.32 -6.43
N LEU A 160 -10.41 -11.02 -6.63
CA LEU A 160 -11.60 -10.41 -7.21
C LEU A 160 -11.48 -10.06 -8.69
N LEU A 161 -10.30 -10.10 -9.32
CA LEU A 161 -10.09 -9.60 -10.70
C LEU A 161 -10.86 -10.39 -11.78
N GLY A 162 -11.00 -11.70 -11.63
CA GLY A 162 -11.60 -12.55 -12.68
C GLY A 162 -10.95 -13.93 -12.78
N PRO A 163 -9.64 -14.01 -13.03
CA PRO A 163 -8.94 -15.28 -13.11
C PRO A 163 -9.05 -16.09 -11.82
N LYS A 164 -9.12 -17.40 -11.97
CA LYS A 164 -8.98 -18.35 -10.86
C LYS A 164 -7.49 -18.50 -10.53
N LEU A 165 -7.11 -18.30 -9.28
CA LEU A 165 -5.78 -18.60 -8.78
C LEU A 165 -5.83 -19.88 -7.95
N SER A 166 -5.16 -20.92 -8.42
CA SER A 166 -4.83 -22.08 -7.59
C SER A 166 -3.92 -21.66 -6.44
N ASP A 167 -3.82 -22.49 -5.40
CA ASP A 167 -2.85 -22.27 -4.31
C ASP A 167 -1.41 -22.25 -4.85
N ASP A 168 -1.07 -23.16 -5.76
CA ASP A 168 0.25 -23.17 -6.41
C ASP A 168 0.60 -21.86 -7.14
N VAL A 169 -0.40 -21.16 -7.69
CA VAL A 169 -0.20 -19.86 -8.36
C VAL A 169 -0.14 -18.73 -7.33
N ALA A 170 -0.97 -18.79 -6.28
CA ALA A 170 -0.98 -17.81 -5.20
C ALA A 170 0.33 -17.84 -4.38
N GLU A 171 0.97 -19.01 -4.28
CA GLU A 171 2.26 -19.22 -3.61
C GLU A 171 3.45 -19.22 -4.59
N ASN A 172 3.19 -18.89 -5.87
CA ASN A 172 4.20 -18.97 -6.90
C ASN A 172 5.32 -17.94 -6.69
N LYS A 173 6.56 -18.38 -6.95
CA LYS A 173 7.75 -17.52 -6.89
C LYS A 173 7.62 -16.24 -7.72
N GLU A 174 7.04 -16.32 -8.92
CA GLU A 174 6.83 -15.17 -9.80
C GLU A 174 5.89 -14.13 -9.16
N LEU A 175 4.79 -14.57 -8.56
CA LEU A 175 3.84 -13.70 -7.88
C LEU A 175 4.47 -13.04 -6.64
N ASN A 176 5.23 -13.82 -5.86
CA ASN A 176 5.98 -13.32 -4.72
C ASN A 176 7.04 -12.29 -5.13
N TYR A 177 7.74 -12.51 -6.25
CA TYR A 177 8.70 -11.52 -6.76
C TYR A 177 8.01 -10.24 -7.25
N LEU A 178 6.87 -10.33 -7.94
CA LEU A 178 6.07 -9.17 -8.33
C LEU A 178 5.68 -8.34 -7.10
N LEU A 179 5.19 -8.99 -6.04
CA LEU A 179 4.83 -8.35 -4.78
C LEU A 179 6.03 -7.71 -4.08
N LYS A 180 7.13 -8.46 -3.92
CA LYS A 180 8.36 -7.96 -3.31
C LYS A 180 8.86 -6.70 -4.01
N THR A 181 8.82 -6.69 -5.34
CA THR A 181 9.31 -5.57 -6.14
C THR A 181 8.48 -4.31 -5.94
N VAL A 182 7.14 -4.42 -5.93
CA VAL A 182 6.28 -3.24 -5.69
C VAL A 182 6.36 -2.76 -4.24
N ASN A 183 6.54 -3.66 -3.27
CA ASN A 183 6.74 -3.32 -1.86
C ASN A 183 8.03 -2.54 -1.65
N ILE A 184 9.16 -3.04 -2.17
CA ILE A 184 10.46 -2.36 -2.08
C ILE A 184 10.38 -0.97 -2.69
N CYS A 185 9.86 -0.86 -3.92
CA CYS A 185 9.73 0.44 -4.57
C CYS A 185 8.80 1.37 -3.79
N GLY A 186 7.65 0.88 -3.31
CA GLY A 186 6.69 1.67 -2.54
C GLY A 186 7.29 2.21 -1.25
N ARG A 187 7.96 1.36 -0.47
CA ARG A 187 8.64 1.75 0.76
C ARG A 187 9.74 2.78 0.49
N LEU A 188 10.62 2.51 -0.46
CA LEU A 188 11.76 3.40 -0.72
C LEU A 188 11.32 4.77 -1.29
N LEU A 189 10.28 4.80 -2.13
CA LEU A 189 9.67 6.05 -2.59
C LEU A 189 9.07 6.84 -1.42
N ASN A 190 8.37 6.15 -0.51
CA ASN A 190 7.86 6.74 0.72
C ASN A 190 8.99 7.33 1.57
N ASP A 191 10.02 6.54 1.89
CA ASP A 191 11.15 6.94 2.73
C ASP A 191 11.87 8.20 2.22
N ILE A 192 12.07 8.32 0.89
CA ILE A 192 12.66 9.52 0.29
C ILE A 192 11.79 10.75 0.57
N GLN A 193 10.48 10.62 0.41
CA GLN A 193 9.55 11.75 0.50
C GLN A 193 9.20 12.11 1.95
N SER A 194 9.13 11.12 2.84
CA SER A 194 8.80 11.31 4.25
C SER A 194 10.01 11.64 5.12
N PHE A 195 11.23 11.41 4.64
CA PHE A 195 12.49 11.56 5.37
C PHE A 195 12.58 12.79 6.27
N LYS A 196 12.33 13.99 5.74
CA LYS A 196 12.48 15.22 6.52
C LYS A 196 11.55 15.23 7.73
N ARG A 197 10.26 14.91 7.52
CA ARG A 197 9.26 14.86 8.58
C ARG A 197 9.57 13.75 9.59
N GLU A 198 9.90 12.56 9.12
CA GLU A 198 10.17 11.40 9.98
C GLU A 198 11.44 11.61 10.82
N SER A 199 12.47 12.22 10.23
CA SER A 199 13.70 12.57 10.94
C SER A 199 13.43 13.59 12.05
N GLU A 200 12.54 14.56 11.86
CA GLU A 200 12.13 15.51 12.92
C GLU A 200 11.37 14.82 14.07
N GLN A 201 10.68 13.71 13.77
CA GLN A 201 9.98 12.88 14.75
C GLN A 201 10.89 11.82 15.40
N GLY A 202 12.14 11.70 14.93
CA GLY A 202 13.08 10.68 15.39
C GLY A 202 12.73 9.26 14.96
N LYS A 203 11.95 9.10 13.88
CA LYS A 203 11.63 7.82 13.24
C LYS A 203 12.76 7.43 12.28
N LEU A 204 13.11 6.15 12.25
CA LEU A 204 14.12 5.62 11.34
C LEU A 204 13.50 5.28 9.99
N ASN A 205 14.20 5.62 8.91
CA ASN A 205 13.86 5.17 7.57
C ASN A 205 15.11 4.85 6.73
N ALA A 206 14.97 4.37 5.48
CA ALA A 206 16.11 3.99 4.66
C ALA A 206 17.16 5.10 4.50
N VAL A 207 16.73 6.36 4.33
CA VAL A 207 17.65 7.51 4.16
C VAL A 207 18.47 7.71 5.44
N VAL A 208 17.80 7.77 6.60
CA VAL A 208 18.46 7.91 7.91
C VAL A 208 19.43 6.76 8.17
N LEU A 209 19.02 5.53 7.87
CA LEU A 209 19.85 4.34 8.10
C LEU A 209 21.09 4.34 7.20
N HIS A 210 20.97 4.73 5.93
CA HIS A 210 22.12 4.92 5.06
C HIS A 210 23.12 5.94 5.61
N MET A 211 22.64 7.04 6.19
CA MET A 211 23.51 8.05 6.82
C MET A 211 24.19 7.52 8.08
N ILE A 212 23.45 6.86 8.97
CA ILE A 212 23.98 6.29 10.22
C ILE A 212 25.07 5.26 9.91
N HIS A 213 24.77 4.29 9.05
CA HIS A 213 25.70 3.21 8.68
C HIS A 213 26.84 3.69 7.75
N GLY A 214 26.71 4.89 7.19
CA GLY A 214 27.74 5.57 6.41
C GLY A 214 28.83 6.23 7.26
N ASN A 215 28.74 6.20 8.60
CA ASN A 215 29.74 6.73 9.54
C ASN A 215 30.19 8.17 9.23
N GLY A 216 29.27 9.03 8.79
CA GLY A 216 29.53 10.43 8.45
C GLY A 216 30.14 10.68 7.07
N ILE A 217 30.34 9.63 6.26
CA ILE A 217 30.80 9.74 4.86
C ILE A 217 29.61 9.93 3.91
N VAL A 218 28.49 9.26 4.19
CA VAL A 218 27.29 9.27 3.34
C VAL A 218 26.45 10.51 3.63
N THR A 219 26.27 11.38 2.64
CA THR A 219 25.35 12.51 2.71
C THR A 219 23.90 12.09 2.49
N VAL A 220 22.95 13.00 2.74
CA VAL A 220 21.52 12.77 2.42
C VAL A 220 21.36 12.51 0.91
N GLU A 221 22.05 13.28 0.10
CA GLU A 221 22.04 13.19 -1.36
C GLU A 221 22.59 11.83 -1.82
N ASP A 222 23.72 11.39 -1.28
CA ASP A 222 24.30 10.07 -1.59
C ASP A 222 23.35 8.92 -1.21
N ALA A 223 22.68 9.03 -0.06
CA ALA A 223 21.70 8.06 0.40
C ALA A 223 20.49 8.00 -0.55
N ILE A 224 19.93 9.15 -0.92
CA ILE A 224 18.79 9.25 -1.85
C ILE A 224 19.18 8.70 -3.22
N ASP A 225 20.35 9.02 -3.74
CA ASP A 225 20.79 8.54 -5.06
C ASP A 225 21.02 7.02 -5.05
N LYS A 226 21.57 6.46 -3.96
CA LYS A 226 21.65 5.01 -3.78
C LYS A 226 20.27 4.36 -3.76
N ILE A 227 19.32 4.92 -3.01
CA ILE A 227 17.95 4.41 -2.93
C ILE A 227 17.26 4.47 -4.30
N LYS A 228 17.42 5.57 -5.05
CA LYS A 228 16.90 5.71 -6.42
C LYS A 228 17.44 4.62 -7.34
N GLY A 229 18.72 4.29 -7.25
CA GLY A 229 19.31 3.17 -7.99
C GLY A 229 18.59 1.85 -7.71
N VAL A 230 18.33 1.54 -6.44
CA VAL A 230 17.58 0.33 -6.04
C VAL A 230 16.14 0.36 -6.59
N ILE A 231 15.46 1.50 -6.56
CA ILE A 231 14.12 1.67 -7.13
C ILE A 231 14.14 1.40 -8.64
N GLU A 232 15.10 1.98 -9.38
CA GLU A 232 15.20 1.81 -10.84
C GLU A 232 15.46 0.36 -11.25
N GLU A 233 16.33 -0.35 -10.52
CA GLU A 233 16.59 -1.78 -10.71
C GLU A 233 15.33 -2.61 -10.49
N ASN A 234 14.61 -2.36 -9.39
CA ASN A 234 13.35 -3.05 -9.09
C ASN A 234 12.26 -2.74 -10.14
N ILE A 235 12.12 -1.49 -10.59
CA ILE A 235 11.17 -1.14 -11.67
C ILE A 235 11.53 -1.84 -13.00
N ARG A 236 12.81 -2.00 -13.30
CA ARG A 236 13.26 -2.75 -14.48
C ARG A 236 12.86 -4.23 -14.37
N GLU A 237 13.07 -4.84 -13.21
CA GLU A 237 12.70 -6.23 -12.97
C GLU A 237 11.17 -6.43 -12.98
N LEU A 238 10.41 -5.52 -12.36
CA LEU A 238 8.95 -5.52 -12.42
C LEU A 238 8.47 -5.53 -13.88
N ARG A 239 9.00 -4.65 -14.72
CA ARG A 239 8.65 -4.59 -16.14
C ARG A 239 8.97 -5.91 -16.85
N ARG A 240 10.12 -6.52 -16.55
CA ARG A 240 10.50 -7.83 -17.11
C ARG A 240 9.47 -8.91 -16.77
N LEU A 241 9.07 -9.00 -15.50
CA LEU A 241 8.09 -9.97 -15.00
C LEU A 241 6.68 -9.72 -15.58
N VAL A 242 6.25 -8.46 -15.64
CA VAL A 242 4.94 -8.08 -16.20
C VAL A 242 4.84 -8.42 -17.69
N LEU A 243 5.92 -8.24 -18.45
CA LEU A 243 5.98 -8.54 -19.88
C LEU A 243 6.27 -10.00 -20.20
N GLN A 244 6.57 -10.84 -19.19
CA GLN A 244 6.88 -12.25 -19.40
C GLN A 244 5.59 -13.03 -19.74
N GLU A 245 5.45 -13.46 -20.99
CA GLU A 245 4.31 -14.28 -21.43
C GLU A 245 4.65 -15.78 -21.44
N LYS A 246 5.80 -16.15 -22.00
CA LYS A 246 6.21 -17.55 -22.11
C LYS A 246 6.65 -18.12 -20.75
N GLY A 247 6.07 -19.26 -20.37
CA GLY A 247 6.41 -19.99 -19.15
C GLY A 247 5.91 -19.37 -17.85
N SER A 248 5.09 -18.31 -17.92
CA SER A 248 4.46 -17.73 -16.73
C SER A 248 3.17 -18.50 -16.40
N VAL A 249 2.97 -18.77 -15.11
CA VAL A 249 1.73 -19.34 -14.57
C VAL A 249 0.81 -18.26 -13.98
N VAL A 250 1.28 -17.02 -13.91
CA VAL A 250 0.54 -15.90 -13.33
C VAL A 250 -0.34 -15.26 -14.41
N PRO A 251 -1.67 -15.15 -14.20
CA PRO A 251 -2.58 -14.55 -15.17
C PRO A 251 -2.21 -13.10 -15.51
N ARG A 252 -2.44 -12.70 -16.77
CA ARG A 252 -2.07 -11.35 -17.24
C ARG A 252 -2.73 -10.23 -16.44
N ASP A 253 -4.00 -10.37 -16.08
CA ASP A 253 -4.73 -9.39 -15.27
C ASP A 253 -4.06 -9.16 -13.90
N CYS A 254 -3.47 -10.20 -13.31
CA CYS A 254 -2.77 -10.11 -12.04
C CYS A 254 -1.46 -9.34 -12.22
N LYS A 255 -0.69 -9.61 -13.27
CA LYS A 255 0.53 -8.86 -13.59
C LYS A 255 0.24 -7.39 -13.86
N ASP A 256 -0.82 -7.12 -14.61
CA ASP A 256 -1.25 -5.75 -14.92
C ASP A 256 -1.66 -5.00 -13.65
N LEU A 257 -2.21 -5.68 -12.63
CA LEU A 257 -2.46 -5.06 -11.33
C LEU A 257 -1.16 -4.55 -10.69
N TYR A 258 -0.11 -5.37 -10.59
CA TYR A 258 1.17 -4.92 -10.03
C TYR A 258 1.76 -3.72 -10.78
N TRP A 259 1.67 -3.72 -12.11
CA TRP A 259 2.13 -2.59 -12.91
C TRP A 259 1.30 -1.32 -12.66
N LYS A 260 -0.03 -1.45 -12.54
CA LYS A 260 -0.92 -0.33 -12.20
C LYS A 260 -0.63 0.19 -10.80
N THR A 261 -0.38 -0.71 -9.84
CA THR A 261 0.03 -0.37 -8.49
C THR A 261 1.27 0.51 -8.52
N MET A 262 2.35 0.02 -9.14
CA MET A 262 3.61 0.77 -9.22
C MET A 262 3.44 2.16 -9.83
N LYS A 263 2.69 2.29 -10.92
CA LYS A 263 2.43 3.61 -11.54
C LYS A 263 1.68 4.55 -10.59
N ALA A 264 0.68 4.05 -9.88
CA ALA A 264 -0.06 4.86 -8.93
C ALA A 264 0.79 5.26 -7.72
N THR A 265 1.66 4.36 -7.24
CA THR A 265 2.60 4.61 -6.15
C THR A 265 3.66 5.65 -6.54
N TYR A 266 4.26 5.49 -7.71
CA TYR A 266 5.24 6.46 -8.22
C TYR A 266 4.62 7.86 -8.28
N LEU A 267 3.41 7.94 -8.81
CA LEU A 267 2.68 9.20 -8.94
C LEU A 267 2.20 9.78 -7.61
N PHE A 268 1.95 8.90 -6.63
CA PHE A 268 1.64 9.31 -5.26
C PHE A 268 2.85 9.98 -4.60
N TYR A 269 4.05 9.42 -4.84
CA TYR A 269 5.32 9.88 -4.27
C TYR A 269 6.19 10.73 -5.21
N ASP A 270 5.66 11.20 -6.33
CA ASP A 270 6.45 11.86 -7.39
C ASP A 270 7.01 13.21 -6.92
N LYS A 271 6.20 13.97 -6.18
CA LYS A 271 6.56 15.33 -5.73
C LYS A 271 6.65 15.50 -4.21
N ASN A 272 5.96 14.64 -3.46
CA ASN A 272 5.80 14.74 -2.01
C ASN A 272 5.32 13.38 -1.47
N ASP A 273 5.08 13.29 -0.17
CA ASP A 273 4.57 12.08 0.49
C ASP A 273 3.10 11.73 0.18
N GLY A 274 2.46 12.44 -0.74
CA GLY A 274 1.10 12.22 -1.23
C GLY A 274 -0.02 12.55 -0.25
N TYR A 275 0.27 12.47 1.03
CA TYR A 275 -0.63 12.73 2.13
C TYR A 275 -0.73 14.22 2.48
N SER A 276 0.32 15.00 2.20
CA SER A 276 0.42 16.37 2.69
C SER A 276 -0.26 17.45 1.82
N LEU A 277 -0.94 17.14 0.69
CA LEU A 277 -1.26 18.19 -0.31
C LEU A 277 -2.65 18.19 -0.99
N ASN A 278 -3.03 19.40 -1.42
CA ASN A 278 -4.20 19.72 -2.24
C ASN A 278 -4.09 19.24 -3.71
N GLU A 279 -2.89 18.95 -4.23
CA GLU A 279 -2.67 18.54 -5.63
C GLU A 279 -3.30 17.17 -5.95
N MET A 280 -3.42 16.27 -4.98
CA MET A 280 -4.19 15.04 -5.20
C MET A 280 -5.66 15.33 -5.46
N PHE A 281 -6.22 16.41 -4.91
CA PHE A 281 -7.62 16.75 -5.13
C PHE A 281 -7.89 17.23 -6.54
N SER A 282 -7.00 18.04 -7.11
CA SER A 282 -7.16 18.48 -8.50
C SER A 282 -7.16 17.27 -9.44
N THR A 283 -6.25 16.33 -9.20
CA THR A 283 -6.25 15.04 -9.91
C THR A 283 -7.55 14.27 -9.71
N VAL A 284 -8.00 14.10 -8.46
CA VAL A 284 -9.21 13.34 -8.14
C VAL A 284 -10.44 13.96 -8.78
N ASN A 285 -10.58 15.29 -8.70
CA ASN A 285 -11.68 16.01 -9.32
C ASN A 285 -11.63 15.85 -10.85
N ALA A 286 -10.46 16.02 -11.47
CA ALA A 286 -10.29 15.85 -12.92
C ALA A 286 -10.70 14.45 -13.42
N VAL A 287 -10.54 13.41 -12.60
CA VAL A 287 -10.87 12.02 -12.98
C VAL A 287 -12.32 11.65 -12.62
N MET A 288 -12.86 12.15 -11.51
CA MET A 288 -14.13 11.66 -10.95
C MET A 288 -15.29 12.63 -11.03
N LYS A 289 -15.02 13.94 -11.06
CA LYS A 289 -16.04 14.98 -10.92
C LYS A 289 -16.16 15.82 -12.18
N ASP A 290 -15.04 16.14 -12.80
CA ASP A 290 -15.01 17.08 -13.91
C ASP A 290 -15.34 16.31 -15.20
N PRO A 291 -16.52 16.56 -15.81
CA PRO A 291 -16.87 15.90 -17.06
C PRO A 291 -15.96 16.41 -18.18
N ILE A 292 -15.57 15.50 -19.08
CA ILE A 292 -14.84 15.89 -20.28
C ILE A 292 -15.79 16.69 -21.18
N ILE A 293 -15.51 17.99 -21.34
CA ILE A 293 -16.26 18.86 -22.25
C ILE A 293 -15.74 18.62 -23.68
N LEU A 294 -16.45 17.77 -24.41
CA LEU A 294 -16.03 17.28 -25.74
C LEU A 294 -15.77 18.41 -26.76
N ASN A 295 -16.48 19.53 -26.63
CA ASN A 295 -16.37 20.67 -27.55
C ASN A 295 -15.02 21.39 -27.43
N GLU A 296 -14.37 21.39 -26.26
CA GLU A 296 -13.08 22.05 -26.05
C GLU A 296 -11.94 21.22 -26.67
N LEU A 297 -12.00 19.88 -26.56
CA LEU A 297 -11.05 18.96 -27.20
C LEU A 297 -11.11 18.98 -28.74
N LEU A 298 -12.29 19.26 -29.29
CA LEU A 298 -12.48 19.39 -30.75
C LEU A 298 -11.98 20.72 -31.31
N VAL A 299 -11.85 21.77 -30.47
CA VAL A 299 -11.25 23.05 -30.86
C VAL A 299 -9.72 22.94 -30.88
N ASP A 300 -9.12 22.29 -29.88
CA ASP A 300 -7.66 22.07 -29.81
C ASP A 300 -7.15 21.15 -30.92
N SER A 301 -7.90 20.09 -31.26
CA SER A 301 -7.54 19.20 -32.39
C SER A 301 -7.68 19.87 -33.76
N LYS A 302 -8.61 20.83 -33.92
CA LYS A 302 -8.73 21.63 -35.15
C LYS A 302 -7.67 22.72 -35.27
N GLN A 303 -7.25 23.32 -34.15
CA GLN A 303 -6.14 24.28 -34.16
C GLN A 303 -4.80 23.62 -34.45
N SER A 304 -4.55 22.39 -33.94
CA SER A 304 -3.32 21.65 -34.23
C SER A 304 -3.25 21.06 -35.65
N LEU A 305 -4.39 20.89 -36.35
CA LEU A 305 -4.44 20.56 -37.79
C LEU A 305 -4.26 21.78 -38.71
N CYS A 306 -4.39 23.01 -38.18
CA CYS A 306 -4.19 24.25 -38.93
C CYS A 306 -2.73 24.77 -38.88
N VAL A 307 -1.83 24.07 -38.20
CA VAL A 307 -0.39 24.42 -38.11
C VAL A 307 0.47 23.26 -38.63
N MET A 308 0.19 22.82 -39.86
CA MET A 308 1.19 22.12 -40.68
C MET A 308 1.13 22.70 -42.10
N PRO A 309 2.18 23.41 -42.57
CA PRO A 309 2.40 23.62 -43.99
C PRO A 309 2.81 22.31 -44.69
#